data_AF-A0A1I5BCE3-F1
#
_entry.id   AF-A0A1I5BCE3-F1
#
_cell.length_a   1.000
_cell.length_b   1.000
_cell.length_c   1.000
_cell.angle_alpha   90.00
_cell.angle_beta   90.00
_cell.angle_gamma   90.00
#
_symmetry.space_group_name_H-M   'P 1'
#
loop_
_entity.id
_entity.type
_entity.pdbx_description
1 polymer ?
#
loop_
_entity_poly.entity_id
_entity_poly.type
_entity_poly.pdbx_seq_one_letter_code
_entity_poly.pdbx_strand_id
1 'polypeptide(L)'
;MDLPWKEQATLVRMPTADQADDQSSTILFEGSLFALAVRLRDMKASERRGLRLSLPDRHVRPHSFQGETLADLIDRIPKAA
;
A
#
# COMPACT_ATOMS: atom_id res chain seq x y z
N MET A 1 -7.11 15.31 -5.81
CA MET A 1 -6.14 15.31 -4.70
C MET A 1 -4.82 14.85 -5.28
N ASP A 2 -3.78 15.68 -5.16
CA ASP A 2 -2.43 15.29 -5.54
C ASP A 2 -1.93 14.29 -4.49
N LEU A 3 -1.56 13.09 -4.93
CA LEU A 3 -1.04 12.05 -4.04
C LEU A 3 0.46 12.26 -3.86
N PRO A 4 1.02 12.07 -2.65
CA PRO A 4 2.43 12.30 -2.38
C PRO A 4 3.31 11.16 -2.94
N TRP A 5 3.37 11.04 -4.26
CA TRP A 5 4.03 9.95 -4.99
C TRP A 5 5.51 9.75 -4.64
N LYS A 6 6.18 10.83 -4.22
CA LYS A 6 7.60 10.84 -3.85
C LYS A 6 7.85 10.51 -2.38
N GLU A 7 6.83 10.57 -1.53
CA GLU A 7 6.98 10.30 -0.11
C GLU A 7 7.27 8.83 0.13
N GLN A 8 8.05 8.56 1.19
CA GLN A 8 8.26 7.21 1.67
C GLN A 8 6.93 6.60 2.07
N ALA A 9 6.76 5.31 1.86
CA ALA A 9 5.60 4.54 2.21
C ALA A 9 6.03 3.12 2.54
N THR A 10 5.18 2.45 3.30
CA THR A 10 5.42 1.10 3.80
C THR A 10 4.26 0.22 3.36
N LEU A 11 4.57 -0.83 2.61
CA LEU A 11 3.61 -1.86 2.26
C LEU A 11 3.65 -2.95 3.32
N VAL A 12 2.57 -3.06 4.08
CA VAL A 12 2.38 -4.08 5.11
C VAL A 12 1.41 -5.15 4.64
N ARG A 13 1.66 -6.40 5.02
CA ARG A 13 0.68 -7.48 4.95
C ARG A 13 -0.05 -7.54 6.28
N MET A 14 -1.37 -7.41 6.21
CA MET A 14 -2.24 -7.61 7.36
C MET A 14 -2.49 -9.11 7.57
N PRO A 15 -2.56 -9.56 8.83
CA PRO A 15 -2.93 -10.92 9.13
C PRO A 15 -4.37 -11.17 8.66
N THR A 16 -4.52 -12.08 7.72
CA THR A 16 -5.83 -12.67 7.40
C THR A 16 -6.22 -13.62 8.51
N ALA A 17 -7.53 -13.76 8.79
CA ALA A 17 -8.07 -14.58 9.89
C ALA A 17 -7.63 -16.07 9.90
N ASP A 18 -6.96 -16.53 8.83
CA ASP A 18 -6.38 -17.86 8.69
C ASP A 18 -4.95 -17.98 9.27
N GLN A 19 -4.26 -16.87 9.54
CA GLN A 19 -2.96 -16.83 10.22
C GLN A 19 -3.16 -16.54 11.71
N ALA A 20 -3.49 -17.57 12.48
CA ALA A 20 -3.81 -17.48 13.91
C ALA A 20 -2.61 -17.21 14.84
N ASP A 21 -1.38 -17.19 14.34
CA ASP A 21 -0.17 -17.20 15.20
C ASP A 21 0.62 -15.88 15.19
N ASP A 22 0.49 -15.05 14.15
CA ASP A 22 1.24 -13.80 14.01
C ASP A 22 0.29 -12.63 13.74
N GLN A 23 -0.22 -12.01 14.80
CA GLN A 23 -1.09 -10.83 14.71
C GLN A 23 -0.31 -9.56 14.30
N SER A 24 0.97 -9.68 13.97
CA SER A 24 1.83 -8.56 13.61
C SER A 24 1.66 -8.24 12.14
N SER A 25 1.36 -6.98 11.82
CA SER A 25 1.42 -6.51 10.42
C SER A 25 2.87 -6.58 9.94
N THR A 26 3.18 -7.51 9.03
CA THR A 26 4.54 -7.67 8.51
C THR A 26 4.81 -6.62 7.44
N ILE A 27 5.85 -5.82 7.63
CA ILE A 27 6.36 -4.93 6.56
C ILE A 27 6.93 -5.82 5.46
N LEU A 28 6.31 -5.79 4.28
CA LEU A 28 6.82 -6.51 3.12
C LEU A 28 7.86 -5.66 2.38
N PHE A 29 7.55 -4.38 2.17
CA PHE A 29 8.37 -3.48 1.37
C PHE A 29 8.28 -2.03 1.87
N GLU A 30 9.38 -1.30 1.69
CA GLU A 30 9.50 0.12 2.02
C GLU A 30 10.08 0.84 0.80
N GLY A 31 9.56 2.03 0.49
CA GLY A 31 10.01 2.82 -0.65
C GLY A 31 9.03 3.94 -0.96
N SER A 32 9.20 4.61 -2.10
CA SER A 32 8.27 5.68 -2.47
C SER A 32 6.85 5.14 -2.73
N LEU A 33 5.84 5.96 -2.44
CA LEU A 33 4.44 5.66 -2.74
C LEU A 33 4.26 5.22 -4.20
N PHE A 34 4.94 5.90 -5.13
CA PHE A 34 4.93 5.55 -6.55
C PHE A 34 5.50 4.16 -6.83
N ALA A 35 6.69 3.86 -6.29
CA ALA A 35 7.33 2.56 -6.52
C ALA A 35 6.47 1.40 -5.97
N LEU A 36 5.89 1.59 -4.78
CA LEU A 36 5.01 0.60 -4.17
C LEU A 36 3.68 0.47 -4.92
N ALA A 37 3.08 1.56 -5.38
CA ALA A 37 1.85 1.52 -6.18
C ALA A 37 2.07 0.82 -7.53
N VAL A 38 3.17 1.14 -8.25
CA VAL A 38 3.56 0.44 -9.48
C VAL A 38 3.73 -1.05 -9.22
N ARG A 39 4.38 -1.41 -8.11
CA ARG A 39 4.54 -2.82 -7.76
C ARG A 39 3.21 -3.53 -7.50
N LEU A 40 2.30 -2.87 -6.79
CA LEU A 40 0.96 -3.39 -6.52
C LEU A 40 0.13 -3.54 -7.81
N ARG A 41 0.33 -2.65 -8.78
CA ARG A 41 -0.28 -2.75 -10.12
C ARG A 41 0.16 -4.03 -10.83
N ASP A 42 1.46 -4.32 -10.78
CA ASP A 42 2.06 -5.51 -11.40
C ASP A 42 1.77 -6.81 -10.61
N MET A 43 1.34 -6.72 -9.35
CA MET A 43 0.90 -7.87 -8.55
C MET A 43 -0.52 -8.36 -8.92
N LYS A 44 -0.73 -9.67 -8.77
CA LYS A 44 -2.05 -10.29 -8.97
C LYS A 44 -3.05 -9.79 -7.92
N ALA A 45 -4.32 -9.64 -8.30
CA ALA A 45 -5.38 -9.18 -7.41
C ALA A 45 -5.54 -10.07 -6.15
N SER A 46 -5.27 -11.38 -6.28
CA SER A 46 -5.25 -12.31 -5.16
C SER A 46 -4.14 -12.02 -4.15
N GLU A 47 -2.97 -11.54 -4.59
CA GLU A 47 -1.85 -11.19 -3.72
C GLU A 47 -2.02 -9.81 -3.07
N ARG A 48 -2.81 -8.94 -3.69
CA ARG A 48 -3.19 -7.63 -3.13
C ARG A 48 -4.18 -7.76 -1.97
N ARG A 49 -4.90 -8.87 -1.85
CA ARG A 49 -5.81 -9.11 -0.73
C ARG A 49 -5.00 -9.24 0.55
N GLY A 50 -5.36 -8.45 1.56
CA GLY A 50 -4.64 -8.38 2.83
C GLY A 50 -3.40 -7.48 2.79
N LEU A 51 -3.13 -6.75 1.72
CA LEU A 51 -2.08 -5.72 1.71
C LEU A 51 -2.65 -4.36 2.11
N ARG A 52 -1.85 -3.61 2.86
CA ARG A 52 -2.13 -2.23 3.25
C ARG A 52 -0.88 -1.39 3.00
N LEU A 53 -1.04 -0.28 2.29
CA LEU A 53 0.03 0.68 2.07
C LEU A 53 -0.16 1.84 3.04
N SER A 54 0.84 2.13 3.87
CA SER A 54 0.78 3.19 4.87
C SER A 54 1.82 4.25 4.57
N LEU A 55 1.40 5.52 4.57
CA LEU A 55 2.31 6.66 4.52
C LEU A 55 2.78 7.01 5.96
N PRO A 56 4.07 7.34 6.15
CA PRO A 56 4.66 7.72 7.42
C PRO A 56 4.33 9.17 7.83
N ASP A 57 3.38 9.82 7.16
CA ASP A 57 3.14 11.25 7.26
C ASP A 57 2.93 11.67 8.73
N ARG A 58 3.88 12.47 9.23
CA ARG A 58 3.93 12.96 10.61
C ARG A 58 3.05 14.19 10.84
N HIS A 59 2.37 14.72 9.82
CA HIS A 59 1.59 15.96 9.90
C HIS A 59 0.08 15.76 9.75
N VAL A 60 -0.38 14.68 9.11
CA VAL A 60 -1.81 14.36 8.95
C VAL A 60 -2.04 12.88 9.25
N ARG A 61 -3.24 12.49 9.74
CA ARG A 61 -3.55 11.08 10.05
C ARG A 61 -3.01 10.16 8.94
N PRO A 62 -2.32 9.06 9.28
CA PRO A 62 -1.62 8.24 8.31
C PRO A 62 -2.60 7.77 7.24
N HIS A 63 -2.44 8.30 6.02
CA HIS A 63 -3.18 7.85 4.86
C HIS A 63 -2.77 6.40 4.60
N SER A 64 -3.64 5.48 5.03
CA SER A 64 -3.49 4.05 4.81
C SER A 64 -4.45 3.65 3.71
N PHE A 65 -3.93 3.02 2.66
CA PHE A 65 -4.71 2.47 1.55
C PHE A 65 -4.85 0.96 1.74
N GLN A 66 -6.08 0.46 1.71
CA GLN A 66 -6.42 -0.96 1.83
C GLN A 66 -7.65 -1.28 0.97
N GLY A 67 -7.70 -2.48 0.41
CA GLY A 67 -8.86 -2.96 -0.34
C GLY A 67 -9.17 -2.06 -1.54
N GLU A 68 -10.37 -1.50 -1.59
CA GLU A 68 -10.83 -0.63 -2.68
C GLU A 68 -10.00 0.66 -2.80
N THR A 69 -9.57 1.26 -1.68
CA THR A 69 -8.72 2.46 -1.70
C THR A 69 -7.31 2.17 -2.23
N LEU A 70 -6.83 0.92 -2.09
CA LEU A 70 -5.58 0.49 -2.70
C LEU A 70 -5.73 0.30 -4.21
N ALA A 71 -6.90 -0.18 -4.66
CA ALA A 71 -7.21 -0.27 -6.08
C ALA A 71 -7.33 1.12 -6.73
N ASP A 72 -7.99 2.06 -6.07
CA ASP A 72 -8.08 3.47 -6.51
C ASP A 72 -6.70 4.13 -6.58
N LEU A 73 -5.82 3.86 -5.60
CA LEU A 73 -4.43 4.31 -5.63
C LEU A 73 -3.70 3.82 -6.88
N ILE A 74 -3.88 2.55 -7.25
CA ILE A 74 -3.24 1.95 -8.43
C ILE A 74 -3.75 2.59 -9.72
N ASP A 75 -5.07 2.84 -9.83
CA ASP A 75 -5.66 3.48 -11.01
C ASP A 75 -5.16 4.91 -11.20
N ARG A 76 -4.87 5.59 -10.08
CA ARG A 76 -4.34 6.95 -10.05
C ARG A 76 -2.84 7.08 -10.32
N ILE A 77 -2.12 5.98 -10.50
CA ILE A 77 -0.68 6.03 -10.82
C ILE A 77 -0.51 6.91 -12.08
N PRO A 78 0.29 7.99 -12.01
CA PRO A 78 0.51 8.83 -13.17
C PRO A 78 1.11 7.96 -14.28
N LYS A 79 0.44 7.90 -15.43
CA LYS A 79 1.01 7.29 -16.63
C LYS A 79 2.29 8.07 -16.92
N ALA A 80 3.44 7.38 -16.86
CA ALA A 80 4.70 7.96 -17.28
C ALA A 80 4.48 8.54 -18.69
N ALA A 81 4.64 9.86 -18.80
CA ALA A 81 4.59 10.58 -20.06
C ALA A 81 5.79 10.21 -20.92
#